data_AF-A0A263DKS4-F1
#
_entry.id   AF-A0A263DKS4-F1
#
_cell.length_a   1.000
_cell.length_b   1.000
_cell.length_c   1.000
_cell.angle_alpha   90.00
_cell.angle_beta   90.00
_cell.angle_gamma   90.00
#
_symmetry.space_group_name_H-M   'P 1'
#
loop_
_entity.id
_entity.type
_entity.pdbx_description
1 polymer ?
#
loop_
_entity_poly.entity_id
_entity_poly.type
_entity_poly.pdbx_seq_one_letter_code
_entity_poly.pdbx_strand_id
1 'polypeptide(L)'
;MRRVAPTCWRPSATSTSSTTAMSRRCTTTLRGRSCGQRSSTSHSWRSTALRPGPGGRSPSSSTNGGRDTPSTTEPPLRGNRDTEAVSTSQTGDELSRRLRDLRQTAGLTSIAAAEAAGIGQAALSRYENGRFVPTRARLEALLAAYRAPEEVAERLRAMVDDLRAENRRVVVHRKNAPAFQRRIRDIEATSEHVATFQPAVIPGILQTEAYMRVLTASADREVADGVIAARLERQKLLGQSGHRWTQLVTAGALLWCAGSAATMVEQIDRIIEISRLDGVRIGVIPARRPMTVFPLHGFDLYDERAVIVGTLATTAVITESADVRLHVDMFTALSEAADFGDGGRAALAEVRDGYVADAR
;
A
#
# COMPACT_ATOMS: atom_id res chain seq x y z
N MET A 1 -11.77 -43.10 -22.92
CA MET A 1 -12.06 -42.11 -23.98
C MET A 1 -12.81 -40.94 -23.32
N ARG A 2 -12.58 -39.66 -23.59
CA ARG A 2 -11.59 -38.94 -24.43
C ARG A 2 -10.88 -37.89 -23.57
N ARG A 3 -9.64 -37.50 -23.90
CA ARG A 3 -9.00 -36.29 -23.33
C ARG A 3 -9.42 -35.08 -24.17
N VAL A 4 -9.80 -33.98 -23.53
CA VAL A 4 -9.93 -32.66 -24.17
C VAL A 4 -8.59 -31.94 -23.97
N ALA A 5 -8.03 -31.40 -25.06
CA ALA A 5 -6.79 -30.62 -25.01
C ALA A 5 -7.10 -29.12 -24.79
N PRO A 6 -6.25 -28.35 -24.10
CA PRO A 6 -6.44 -26.92 -23.95
C PRO A 6 -6.10 -26.19 -25.26
N THR A 7 -7.01 -25.33 -25.72
CA THR A 7 -6.85 -24.55 -26.95
C THR A 7 -5.80 -23.47 -26.77
N CYS A 8 -4.71 -23.50 -27.55
CA CYS A 8 -3.75 -22.42 -27.57
C CYS A 8 -4.36 -21.14 -28.17
N TRP A 9 -4.22 -20.02 -27.46
CA TRP A 9 -4.57 -18.69 -27.96
C TRP A 9 -3.70 -18.33 -29.17
N ARG A 10 -4.34 -18.11 -30.33
CA ARG A 10 -3.71 -17.59 -31.56
C ARG A 10 -4.22 -16.17 -31.80
N PRO A 11 -3.35 -15.17 -31.99
CA PRO A 11 -3.78 -13.89 -32.54
C PRO A 11 -4.09 -14.05 -34.04
N SER A 12 -5.26 -13.58 -34.46
CA SER A 12 -5.70 -13.51 -35.86
C SER A 12 -5.01 -12.34 -36.57
N ALA A 13 -4.13 -12.66 -37.53
CA ALA A 13 -3.62 -11.68 -38.48
C ALA A 13 -4.50 -11.66 -39.73
N THR A 14 -5.30 -10.61 -39.90
CA THR A 14 -6.05 -10.35 -41.13
C THR A 14 -5.18 -9.56 -42.11
N SER A 15 -4.50 -10.29 -43.00
CA SER A 15 -3.94 -9.74 -44.22
C SER A 15 -5.02 -9.67 -45.31
N THR A 16 -5.23 -8.49 -45.91
CA THR A 16 -5.95 -8.38 -47.18
C THR A 16 -5.06 -7.66 -48.18
N SER A 17 -4.51 -8.42 -49.12
CA SER A 17 -3.70 -7.93 -50.23
C SER A 17 -4.57 -7.41 -51.37
N SER A 18 -4.30 -6.19 -51.84
CA SER A 18 -4.81 -5.68 -53.11
C SER A 18 -3.63 -5.39 -54.05
N THR A 19 -3.44 -6.23 -55.06
CA THR A 19 -2.39 -6.08 -56.07
C THR A 19 -2.86 -5.16 -57.19
N THR A 20 -2.17 -4.05 -57.40
CA THR A 20 -2.11 -3.40 -58.72
C THR A 20 -0.68 -2.95 -58.97
N ALA A 21 -0.05 -3.50 -60.02
CA ALA A 21 1.30 -3.14 -60.41
C ALA A 21 1.27 -2.07 -61.53
N MET A 22 2.04 -1.00 -61.38
CA MET A 22 2.55 -0.27 -62.54
C MET A 22 4.02 0.08 -62.39
N SER A 23 4.80 -0.54 -63.27
CA SER A 23 6.22 -0.35 -63.51
C SER A 23 6.68 1.12 -63.52
N ARG A 24 7.81 1.38 -62.86
CA ARG A 24 8.97 2.02 -63.50
C ARG A 24 10.28 1.57 -62.85
N ARG A 25 11.26 1.24 -63.69
CA ARG A 25 12.61 0.82 -63.29
C ARG A 25 13.45 2.06 -62.98
N CYS A 26 14.32 1.99 -61.98
CA CYS A 26 15.69 2.47 -62.15
C CYS A 26 16.65 1.67 -61.26
N THR A 27 17.76 1.25 -61.87
CA THR A 27 18.86 0.49 -61.25
C THR A 27 19.76 1.38 -60.40
N THR A 28 20.32 0.84 -59.31
CA THR A 28 21.78 0.85 -59.05
C THR A 28 22.14 -0.22 -58.02
N THR A 29 23.30 -0.84 -58.23
CA THR A 29 23.83 -2.03 -57.56
C THR A 29 24.72 -1.65 -56.36
N LEU A 30 24.80 -2.47 -55.31
CA LEU A 30 26.05 -3.06 -54.76
C LEU A 30 25.88 -3.70 -53.36
N ARG A 31 26.38 -4.95 -53.23
CA ARG A 31 26.97 -5.64 -52.05
C ARG A 31 26.23 -5.52 -50.70
N GLY A 32 25.77 -6.59 -50.03
CA GLY A 32 26.07 -8.01 -50.16
C GLY A 32 26.97 -8.52 -49.03
N ARG A 33 26.39 -9.24 -48.06
CA ARG A 33 27.02 -10.28 -47.24
C ARG A 33 25.94 -11.22 -46.68
N SER A 34 26.32 -12.45 -46.40
CA SER A 34 25.45 -13.63 -46.49
C SER A 34 24.86 -14.10 -45.15
N CYS A 35 23.68 -14.72 -45.26
CA CYS A 35 23.05 -15.51 -44.20
C CYS A 35 23.93 -16.70 -43.77
N GLY A 36 24.03 -16.94 -42.46
CA GLY A 36 24.50 -18.19 -41.86
C GLY A 36 23.45 -18.67 -40.85
N GLN A 37 23.01 -19.92 -40.94
CA GLN A 37 21.82 -20.41 -40.24
C GLN A 37 22.14 -21.15 -38.93
N ARG A 38 21.20 -21.04 -37.99
CA ARG A 38 20.77 -22.04 -36.99
C ARG A 38 21.82 -22.75 -36.10
N SER A 39 21.61 -22.62 -34.80
CA SER A 39 21.27 -23.80 -33.99
C SER A 39 20.26 -23.43 -32.90
N SER A 40 19.29 -24.32 -32.64
CA SER A 40 18.19 -24.13 -31.70
C SER A 40 18.44 -24.90 -30.41
N THR A 41 18.27 -24.27 -29.25
CA THR A 41 18.29 -24.94 -27.94
C THR A 41 16.98 -24.69 -27.18
N SER A 42 15.98 -25.51 -27.49
CA SER A 42 14.72 -25.59 -26.74
C SER A 42 14.97 -26.06 -25.31
N HIS A 43 14.77 -25.19 -24.32
CA HIS A 43 14.75 -25.60 -22.91
C HIS A 43 13.36 -26.18 -22.57
N SER A 44 13.30 -27.51 -22.49
CA SER A 44 12.10 -28.22 -22.05
C SER A 44 12.04 -28.27 -20.52
N TRP A 45 11.07 -27.57 -19.94
CA TRP A 45 10.73 -27.73 -18.53
C TRP A 45 9.99 -29.05 -18.34
N ARG A 46 10.68 -30.06 -17.76
CA ARG A 46 10.05 -31.32 -17.34
C ARG A 46 9.38 -31.11 -15.98
N SER A 47 8.06 -31.15 -15.94
CA SER A 47 7.28 -31.20 -14.69
C SER A 47 7.43 -32.57 -14.03
N THR A 48 8.02 -32.62 -12.84
CA THR A 48 8.00 -33.83 -11.99
C THR A 48 6.69 -33.88 -11.22
N ALA A 49 5.85 -34.88 -11.52
CA ALA A 49 4.58 -35.07 -10.83
C ALA A 49 4.77 -35.77 -9.47
N LEU A 50 4.27 -35.16 -8.39
CA LEU A 50 4.11 -35.82 -7.09
C LEU A 50 2.81 -36.66 -7.11
N ARG A 51 2.92 -37.94 -6.72
CA ARG A 51 1.77 -38.86 -6.58
C ARG A 51 1.19 -38.74 -5.16
N PRO A 52 -0.14 -38.77 -4.98
CA PRO A 52 -0.74 -38.92 -3.65
C PRO A 52 -0.74 -40.39 -3.20
N GLY A 53 -0.50 -40.63 -1.90
CA GLY A 53 -0.70 -41.92 -1.24
C GLY A 53 -2.11 -42.04 -0.63
N PRO A 54 -2.65 -43.26 -0.39
CA PRO A 54 -4.07 -43.45 -0.12
C PRO A 54 -4.45 -43.68 1.35
N GLY A 55 -5.66 -43.24 1.71
CA GLY A 55 -6.67 -44.08 2.38
C GLY A 55 -6.57 -44.34 3.90
N GLY A 56 -7.52 -43.78 4.65
CA GLY A 56 -7.91 -44.24 5.98
C GLY A 56 -9.35 -43.79 6.28
N ARG A 57 -10.23 -44.72 6.70
CA ARG A 57 -11.66 -44.44 6.96
C ARG A 57 -11.96 -44.33 8.45
N SER A 58 -12.98 -43.53 8.74
CA SER A 58 -13.93 -43.46 9.87
C SER A 58 -14.05 -44.70 10.79
N PRO A 59 -14.48 -44.55 12.06
CA PRO A 59 -15.91 -44.27 12.33
C PRO A 59 -16.24 -43.28 13.46
N SER A 60 -17.53 -42.94 13.50
CA SER A 60 -18.25 -42.10 14.46
C SER A 60 -18.58 -42.79 15.79
N SER A 61 -18.76 -42.01 16.86
CA SER A 61 -19.74 -42.32 17.90
C SER A 61 -20.28 -41.05 18.56
N SER A 62 -21.59 -41.02 18.77
CA SER A 62 -22.31 -40.00 19.53
C SER A 62 -22.58 -40.50 20.95
N THR A 63 -22.44 -39.65 21.97
CA THR A 63 -23.13 -39.86 23.24
C THR A 63 -23.62 -38.53 23.80
N ASN A 64 -24.91 -38.50 24.17
CA ASN A 64 -25.57 -37.37 24.80
C ASN A 64 -25.60 -37.61 26.32
N GLY A 65 -25.49 -36.58 27.15
CA GLY A 65 -25.51 -36.74 28.61
C GLY A 65 -25.37 -35.41 29.37
N GLY A 66 -26.47 -34.87 29.86
CA GLY A 66 -26.50 -33.60 30.60
C GLY A 66 -26.38 -33.75 32.12
N ARG A 67 -26.18 -32.61 32.80
CA ARG A 67 -26.58 -32.40 34.20
C ARG A 67 -26.47 -30.94 34.65
N ASP A 68 -27.33 -30.59 35.59
CA ASP A 68 -27.43 -29.33 36.32
C ASP A 68 -26.77 -29.47 37.73
N THR A 69 -26.59 -28.46 38.59
CA THR A 69 -27.20 -27.11 38.61
C THR A 69 -26.18 -25.93 38.66
N PRO A 70 -25.79 -25.29 39.79
CA PRO A 70 -25.93 -23.83 39.81
C PRO A 70 -24.73 -22.99 40.30
N SER A 71 -24.81 -21.69 39.99
CA SER A 71 -24.45 -20.55 40.85
C SER A 71 -23.10 -20.56 41.60
N THR A 72 -22.16 -19.72 41.14
CA THR A 72 -21.34 -18.90 42.05
C THR A 72 -21.22 -17.48 41.50
N THR A 73 -21.58 -16.49 42.31
CA THR A 73 -21.46 -15.06 42.01
C THR A 73 -20.05 -14.57 42.34
N GLU A 74 -19.38 -13.90 41.40
CA GLU A 74 -18.16 -13.11 41.68
C GLU A 74 -18.34 -11.63 41.28
N PRO A 75 -17.60 -10.69 41.91
CA PRO A 75 -17.92 -9.26 41.89
C PRO A 75 -17.36 -8.52 40.66
N PRO A 76 -17.81 -7.27 40.38
CA PRO A 76 -17.37 -6.53 39.21
C PRO A 76 -15.90 -6.09 39.32
N LEU A 77 -15.09 -6.46 38.32
CA LEU A 77 -13.72 -5.97 38.19
C LEU A 77 -13.72 -4.46 37.94
N ARG A 78 -13.06 -3.73 38.83
CA ARG A 78 -12.78 -2.29 38.67
C ARG A 78 -11.88 -2.08 37.45
N GLY A 79 -12.13 -1.00 36.71
CA GLY A 79 -11.60 -0.83 35.36
C GLY A 79 -10.08 -0.65 35.27
N ASN A 80 -9.47 -1.30 34.28
CA ASN A 80 -8.08 -1.08 33.89
C ASN A 80 -7.94 0.27 33.15
N ARG A 81 -7.15 1.17 33.73
CA ARG A 81 -6.51 2.28 33.00
C ARG A 81 -5.14 1.82 32.49
N ASP A 82 -5.12 0.83 31.61
CA ASP A 82 -3.86 0.42 30.99
C ASP A 82 -3.58 1.30 29.79
N THR A 83 -2.68 2.25 30.01
CA THR A 83 -2.02 3.00 28.94
C THR A 83 -1.06 2.02 28.26
N GLU A 84 -1.47 1.40 27.15
CA GLU A 84 -0.63 0.46 26.41
C GLU A 84 0.72 1.11 26.07
N ALA A 85 1.78 0.59 26.69
CA ALA A 85 3.14 1.02 26.42
C ALA A 85 3.54 0.56 25.02
N VAL A 86 4.02 1.50 24.21
CA VAL A 86 4.77 1.16 23.00
C VAL A 86 5.98 0.33 23.42
N SER A 87 6.13 -0.86 22.86
CA SER A 87 7.26 -1.75 23.18
C SER A 87 8.59 -1.08 22.86
N THR A 88 9.30 -0.60 23.87
CA THR A 88 10.71 -0.19 23.73
C THR A 88 11.56 -1.41 23.43
N SER A 89 12.54 -1.27 22.51
CA SER A 89 13.63 -2.25 22.41
C SER A 89 14.59 -2.07 23.59
N GLN A 90 15.27 -3.14 24.00
CA GLN A 90 16.23 -3.12 25.11
C GLN A 90 17.31 -2.02 24.91
N THR A 91 17.73 -1.81 23.67
CA THR A 91 18.65 -0.74 23.26
C THR A 91 18.08 0.67 23.51
N GLY A 92 16.76 0.86 23.37
CA GLY A 92 16.07 2.14 23.63
C GLY A 92 16.02 2.49 25.12
N ASP A 93 15.74 1.50 25.96
CA ASP A 93 15.79 1.66 27.42
C ASP A 93 17.23 1.91 27.91
N GLU A 94 18.22 1.26 27.27
CA GLU A 94 19.65 1.48 27.52
C GLU A 94 20.08 2.92 27.18
N LEU A 95 19.78 3.40 25.96
CA LEU A 95 20.07 4.77 25.54
C LEU A 95 19.45 5.81 26.49
N SER A 96 18.17 5.64 26.82
CA SER A 96 17.43 6.59 27.65
C SER A 96 17.97 6.69 29.06
N ARG A 97 18.36 5.54 29.64
CA ARG A 97 19.01 5.49 30.95
C ARG A 97 20.36 6.20 30.90
N ARG A 98 21.20 5.95 29.88
CA ARG A 98 22.54 6.55 29.76
C ARG A 98 22.52 8.05 29.55
N LEU A 99 21.55 8.57 28.80
CA LEU A 99 21.34 10.03 28.69
C LEU A 99 20.98 10.65 30.04
N ARG A 100 20.16 9.96 30.86
CA ARG A 100 19.80 10.41 32.21
C ARG A 100 20.98 10.31 33.18
N ASP A 101 21.72 9.20 33.14
CA ASP A 101 22.91 8.95 33.96
C ASP A 101 23.96 10.07 33.70
N LEU A 102 24.28 10.34 32.43
CA LEU A 102 25.20 11.42 32.02
C LEU A 102 24.76 12.80 32.51
N ARG A 103 23.46 13.13 32.41
CA ARG A 103 22.93 14.41 32.91
C ARG A 103 23.13 14.55 34.43
N GLN A 104 22.91 13.48 35.18
CA GLN A 104 23.10 13.46 36.63
C GLN A 104 24.58 13.60 37.00
N THR A 105 25.48 12.90 36.31
CA THR A 105 26.94 13.06 36.49
C THR A 105 27.42 14.47 36.16
N ALA A 106 26.83 15.12 35.15
CA ALA A 106 27.10 16.53 34.82
C ALA A 106 26.50 17.54 35.82
N GLY A 107 25.74 17.08 36.83
CA GLY A 107 25.10 17.94 37.84
C GLY A 107 23.94 18.79 37.31
N LEU A 108 23.40 18.48 36.13
CA LEU A 108 22.42 19.32 35.45
C LEU A 108 20.96 18.94 35.79
N THR A 109 20.15 19.95 36.10
CA THR A 109 18.69 19.80 36.12
C THR A 109 18.16 19.58 34.70
N SER A 110 16.99 18.97 34.54
CA SER A 110 16.36 18.79 33.21
C SER A 110 15.99 20.10 32.51
N ILE A 111 15.98 21.24 33.23
CA ILE A 111 15.79 22.57 32.63
C ILE A 111 17.13 23.07 32.09
N ALA A 112 18.17 23.12 32.93
CA ALA A 112 19.51 23.57 32.55
C ALA A 112 20.13 22.71 31.44
N ALA A 113 19.91 21.40 31.46
CA ALA A 113 20.33 20.47 30.41
C ALA A 113 19.65 20.75 29.06
N ALA A 114 18.35 21.07 29.08
CA ALA A 114 17.60 21.35 27.87
C ALA A 114 18.02 22.69 27.25
N GLU A 115 18.20 23.72 28.10
CA GLU A 115 18.74 25.02 27.72
C GLU A 115 20.15 24.92 27.14
N ALA A 116 21.09 24.25 27.83
CA ALA A 116 22.47 24.06 27.38
C ALA A 116 22.57 23.27 26.05
N ALA A 117 21.64 22.35 25.78
CA ALA A 117 21.57 21.59 24.54
C ALA A 117 20.68 22.26 23.45
N GLY A 118 20.12 23.44 23.70
CA GLY A 118 19.27 24.17 22.74
C GLY A 118 17.96 23.44 22.38
N ILE A 119 17.41 22.64 23.30
CA ILE A 119 16.17 21.88 23.10
C ILE A 119 15.10 22.21 24.15
N GLY A 120 13.82 21.96 23.84
CA GLY A 120 12.76 22.10 24.84
C GLY A 120 12.84 21.01 25.93
N GLN A 121 12.59 21.38 27.19
CA GLN A 121 12.60 20.47 28.35
C GLN A 121 11.63 19.27 28.17
N ALA A 122 10.49 19.48 27.50
CA ALA A 122 9.56 18.42 27.12
C ALA A 122 10.12 17.45 26.06
N ALA A 123 11.07 17.86 25.22
CA ALA A 123 11.76 16.98 24.28
C ALA A 123 12.83 16.15 25.01
N LEU A 124 13.64 16.77 25.87
CA LEU A 124 14.62 16.08 26.71
C LEU A 124 13.96 14.98 27.55
N SER A 125 12.85 15.30 28.23
CA SER A 125 12.08 14.34 29.02
C SER A 125 11.63 13.12 28.20
N ARG A 126 11.34 13.27 26.90
CA ARG A 126 10.96 12.14 26.05
C ARG A 126 12.15 11.26 25.65
N TYR A 127 13.35 11.84 25.53
CA TYR A 127 14.60 11.10 25.29
C TYR A 127 15.05 10.32 26.52
N GLU A 128 14.97 10.92 27.71
CA GLU A 128 15.35 10.22 28.96
C GLU A 128 14.32 9.16 29.41
N ASN A 129 13.14 9.11 28.81
CA ASN A 129 12.04 8.20 29.18
C ASN A 129 11.69 7.18 28.09
N GLY A 130 12.58 6.88 27.13
CA GLY A 130 12.36 5.83 26.11
C GLY A 130 11.34 6.18 25.03
N ARG A 131 10.69 7.34 25.10
CA ARG A 131 9.56 7.69 24.21
C ARG A 131 9.99 8.17 22.83
N PHE A 132 11.18 8.73 22.70
CA PHE A 132 11.76 9.11 21.42
C PHE A 132 13.27 8.89 21.40
N VAL A 133 13.81 8.64 20.20
CA VAL A 133 15.25 8.60 19.94
C VAL A 133 15.68 9.98 19.40
N PRO A 134 16.72 10.64 19.96
CA PRO A 134 17.19 11.93 19.47
C PRO A 134 17.66 11.84 18.00
N THR A 135 17.69 12.97 17.30
CA THR A 135 18.42 13.07 16.03
C THR A 135 19.91 13.14 16.31
N ARG A 136 20.77 12.81 15.34
CA ARG A 136 22.23 12.89 15.54
C ARG A 136 22.67 14.26 16.04
N ALA A 137 22.20 15.35 15.42
CA ALA A 137 22.47 16.72 15.88
C ALA A 137 22.00 17.00 17.33
N ARG A 138 20.84 16.46 17.75
CA ARG A 138 20.38 16.60 19.15
C ARG A 138 21.15 15.72 20.13
N LEU A 139 21.63 14.56 19.68
CA LEU A 139 22.54 13.72 20.46
C LEU A 139 23.86 14.46 20.72
N GLU A 140 24.50 15.00 19.68
CA GLU A 140 25.77 15.74 19.85
C GLU A 140 25.60 16.95 20.79
N ALA A 141 24.49 17.70 20.68
CA ALA A 141 24.18 18.80 21.59
C ALA A 141 24.03 18.35 23.06
N LEU A 142 23.42 17.19 23.30
CA LEU A 142 23.30 16.60 24.64
C LEU A 142 24.65 16.08 25.16
N LEU A 143 25.43 15.40 24.33
CA LEU A 143 26.75 14.89 24.69
C LEU A 143 27.71 16.05 25.05
N ALA A 144 27.66 17.15 24.29
CA ALA A 144 28.40 18.37 24.59
C ALA A 144 27.95 19.02 25.91
N ALA A 145 26.64 19.19 26.12
CA ALA A 145 26.08 19.73 27.36
C ALA A 145 26.46 18.87 28.59
N TYR A 146 26.51 17.54 28.43
CA TYR A 146 26.84 16.60 29.49
C TYR A 146 28.34 16.36 29.67
N ARG A 147 29.19 16.94 28.80
CA ARG A 147 30.65 16.70 28.75
C ARG A 147 30.96 15.19 28.73
N ALA A 148 30.21 14.44 27.94
CA ALA A 148 30.29 13.00 27.91
C ALA A 148 31.68 12.53 27.44
N PRO A 149 32.31 11.52 28.10
CA PRO A 149 33.56 10.94 27.62
C PRO A 149 33.40 10.34 26.22
N GLU A 150 34.41 10.48 25.36
CA GLU A 150 34.31 10.13 23.93
C GLU A 150 33.93 8.66 23.69
N GLU A 151 34.44 7.73 24.51
CA GLU A 151 34.04 6.32 24.43
C GLU A 151 32.54 6.08 24.74
N VAL A 152 31.94 6.92 25.58
CA VAL A 152 30.51 6.88 25.88
C VAL A 152 29.73 7.56 24.76
N ALA A 153 30.23 8.67 24.24
CA ALA A 153 29.68 9.34 23.06
C ALA A 153 29.58 8.38 21.86
N GLU A 154 30.66 7.69 21.50
CA GLU A 154 30.68 6.70 20.40
C GLU A 154 29.68 5.56 20.59
N ARG A 155 29.58 5.00 21.81
CA ARG A 155 28.56 3.97 22.09
C ARG A 155 27.13 4.49 21.95
N LEU A 156 26.85 5.71 22.40
CA LEU A 156 25.51 6.31 22.28
C LEU A 156 25.20 6.77 20.85
N ARG A 157 26.21 7.15 20.07
CA ARG A 157 26.11 7.40 18.63
C ARG A 157 25.73 6.13 17.88
N ALA A 158 26.44 5.04 18.10
CA ALA A 158 26.09 3.73 17.53
C ALA A 158 24.67 3.29 17.94
N MET A 159 24.32 3.37 19.22
CA MET A 159 22.96 3.07 19.70
C MET A 159 21.89 3.95 19.05
N VAL A 160 22.14 5.24 18.85
CA VAL A 160 21.20 6.14 18.15
C VAL A 160 21.12 5.81 16.66
N ASP A 161 22.23 5.48 16.01
CA ASP A 161 22.22 5.11 14.59
C ASP A 161 21.49 3.77 14.37
N ASP A 162 21.71 2.78 15.24
CA ASP A 162 20.99 1.50 15.27
C ASP A 162 19.51 1.70 15.61
N LEU A 163 19.19 2.45 16.67
CA LEU A 163 17.80 2.72 17.04
C LEU A 163 17.08 3.58 16.02
N ARG A 164 17.75 4.49 15.31
CA ARG A 164 17.15 5.20 14.18
C ARG A 164 17.05 4.30 12.96
N ALA A 165 17.98 3.36 12.75
CA ALA A 165 17.85 2.32 11.74
C ALA A 165 16.64 1.40 12.01
N GLU A 166 16.39 1.08 13.28
CA GLU A 166 15.23 0.33 13.75
C GLU A 166 13.94 1.15 13.75
N ASN A 167 14.00 2.46 13.99
CA ASN A 167 12.87 3.40 13.93
C ASN A 167 12.64 4.03 12.55
N ARG A 168 13.41 3.65 11.51
CA ARG A 168 13.01 3.78 10.09
C ARG A 168 11.81 2.87 9.75
N ARG A 169 11.33 2.08 10.72
CA ARG A 169 10.04 1.40 10.64
C ARG A 169 8.90 2.41 10.50
N VAL A 170 8.48 2.62 9.25
CA VAL A 170 7.12 2.28 8.78
C VAL A 170 6.21 1.96 9.98
N VAL A 171 5.30 2.87 10.35
CA VAL A 171 4.47 2.62 11.54
C VAL A 171 3.37 1.63 11.18
N VAL A 172 3.71 0.35 11.25
CA VAL A 172 2.88 -0.81 10.89
C VAL A 172 1.85 -1.05 11.99
N HIS A 173 0.65 -0.51 11.83
CA HIS A 173 -0.46 -0.77 12.75
C HIS A 173 -1.35 -1.91 12.24
N ARG A 174 -1.81 -2.80 13.14
CA ARG A 174 -2.96 -3.68 12.87
C ARG A 174 -4.17 -2.81 12.53
N LYS A 175 -4.97 -3.23 11.54
CA LYS A 175 -6.06 -2.44 10.92
C LYS A 175 -7.07 -1.77 11.88
N ASN A 176 -7.15 -2.19 13.15
CA ASN A 176 -8.22 -1.77 14.08
C ASN A 176 -7.75 -0.89 15.26
N ALA A 177 -6.50 -0.40 15.29
CA ALA A 177 -6.02 0.45 16.39
C ALA A 177 -6.72 1.85 16.40
N PRO A 178 -7.54 2.21 17.43
CA PRO A 178 -8.41 3.39 17.34
C PRO A 178 -7.67 4.73 17.25
N ALA A 179 -6.52 4.87 17.92
CA ALA A 179 -5.71 6.08 17.86
C ALA A 179 -5.07 6.29 16.47
N PHE A 180 -4.73 5.19 15.79
CA PHE A 180 -4.19 5.22 14.44
C PHE A 180 -5.27 5.53 13.41
N GLN A 181 -6.47 4.93 13.55
CA GLN A 181 -7.64 5.26 12.73
C GLN A 181 -8.04 6.74 12.86
N ARG A 182 -7.93 7.34 14.05
CA ARG A 182 -8.07 8.81 14.22
C ARG A 182 -6.98 9.58 13.45
N ARG A 183 -5.70 9.25 13.64
CA ARG A 183 -4.58 9.92 12.94
C ARG A 183 -4.72 9.87 11.41
N ILE A 184 -5.19 8.76 10.85
CA ILE A 184 -5.51 8.65 9.42
C ILE A 184 -6.61 9.64 9.04
N ARG A 185 -7.75 9.63 9.74
CA ARG A 185 -8.86 10.57 9.50
C ARG A 185 -8.45 12.03 9.64
N ASP A 186 -7.59 12.36 10.61
CA ASP A 186 -7.11 13.73 10.85
C ASP A 186 -6.25 14.22 9.67
N ILE A 187 -5.36 13.36 9.15
CA ILE A 187 -4.58 13.66 7.93
C ILE A 187 -5.54 13.87 6.75
N GLU A 188 -6.46 12.94 6.54
CA GLU A 188 -7.40 12.95 5.42
C GLU A 188 -8.33 14.16 5.42
N ALA A 189 -8.89 14.52 6.59
CA ALA A 189 -9.79 15.67 6.74
C ALA A 189 -9.08 17.03 6.63
N THR A 190 -7.77 17.07 6.85
CA THR A 190 -6.96 18.29 6.70
C THR A 190 -6.22 18.37 5.37
N SER A 191 -6.40 17.41 4.47
CA SER A 191 -5.74 17.38 3.16
C SER A 191 -6.54 18.12 2.08
N GLU A 192 -5.88 19.04 1.38
CA GLU A 192 -6.43 19.70 0.19
C GLU A 192 -6.29 18.83 -1.06
N HIS A 193 -5.31 17.93 -1.11
CA HIS A 193 -5.06 17.06 -2.26
C HIS A 193 -4.72 15.63 -1.83
N VAL A 194 -5.53 14.68 -2.32
CA VAL A 194 -5.29 13.25 -2.14
C VAL A 194 -4.97 12.62 -3.49
N ALA A 195 -3.78 12.01 -3.59
CA ALA A 195 -3.28 11.35 -4.78
C ALA A 195 -3.12 9.84 -4.51
N THR A 196 -3.92 8.99 -5.15
CA THR A 196 -3.95 7.54 -4.92
C THR A 196 -3.47 6.80 -6.15
N PHE A 197 -2.57 5.82 -5.96
CA PHE A 197 -2.25 4.82 -6.97
C PHE A 197 -2.70 3.43 -6.49
N GLN A 198 -3.43 2.69 -7.33
CA GLN A 198 -3.78 1.29 -7.06
C GLN A 198 -3.46 0.38 -8.26
N PRO A 199 -2.59 -0.65 -8.09
CA PRO A 199 -2.14 -1.49 -9.18
C PRO A 199 -3.10 -2.62 -9.56
N ALA A 200 -3.93 -3.10 -8.62
CA ALA A 200 -4.69 -4.35 -8.77
C ALA A 200 -6.16 -4.30 -8.30
N VAL A 201 -6.58 -3.19 -7.67
CA VAL A 201 -7.97 -2.97 -7.23
C VAL A 201 -8.36 -1.53 -7.53
N ILE A 202 -9.65 -1.26 -7.67
CA ILE A 202 -10.14 0.11 -7.87
C ILE A 202 -10.01 0.90 -6.56
N PRO A 203 -9.54 2.17 -6.55
CA PRO A 203 -9.43 2.99 -5.36
C PRO A 203 -10.74 3.09 -4.58
N GLY A 204 -10.69 2.99 -3.24
CA GLY A 204 -11.88 2.86 -2.39
C GLY A 204 -12.92 4.00 -2.55
N ILE A 205 -12.46 5.21 -2.87
CA ILE A 205 -13.33 6.37 -3.12
C ILE A 205 -14.03 6.33 -4.48
N LEU A 206 -13.62 5.45 -5.38
CA LEU A 206 -14.25 5.24 -6.69
C LEU A 206 -15.17 4.01 -6.73
N GLN A 207 -15.16 3.16 -5.68
CA GLN A 207 -15.88 1.89 -5.68
C GLN A 207 -17.40 2.06 -5.59
N THR A 208 -18.18 1.21 -6.26
CA THR A 208 -19.63 1.09 -5.98
C THR A 208 -19.87 0.17 -4.78
N GLU A 209 -21.06 0.22 -4.17
CA GLU A 209 -21.37 -0.73 -3.08
C GLU A 209 -21.27 -2.18 -3.57
N ALA A 210 -21.75 -2.51 -4.78
CA ALA A 210 -21.66 -3.85 -5.32
C ALA A 210 -20.20 -4.36 -5.41
N TYR A 211 -19.26 -3.51 -5.84
CA TYR A 211 -17.84 -3.83 -5.85
C TYR A 211 -17.25 -3.95 -4.44
N MET A 212 -17.61 -3.05 -3.52
CA MET A 212 -17.16 -3.15 -2.11
C MET A 212 -17.62 -4.45 -1.46
N ARG A 213 -18.87 -4.87 -1.68
CA ARG A 213 -19.46 -6.12 -1.16
C ARG A 213 -18.64 -7.34 -1.55
N VAL A 214 -18.14 -7.40 -2.78
CA VAL A 214 -17.23 -8.47 -3.24
C VAL A 214 -15.91 -8.45 -2.46
N LEU A 215 -15.28 -7.28 -2.33
CA LEU A 215 -14.00 -7.16 -1.61
C LEU A 215 -14.11 -7.46 -0.10
N THR A 216 -15.28 -7.27 0.50
CA THR A 216 -15.54 -7.56 1.93
C THR A 216 -16.18 -8.92 2.17
N ALA A 217 -16.41 -9.75 1.14
CA ALA A 217 -17.18 -10.99 1.25
C ALA A 217 -16.58 -12.05 2.21
N SER A 218 -15.29 -11.95 2.55
CA SER A 218 -14.61 -12.83 3.51
C SER A 218 -14.59 -12.30 4.95
N ALA A 219 -15.24 -11.17 5.23
CA ALA A 219 -15.35 -10.57 6.56
C ALA A 219 -16.74 -10.82 7.16
N ASP A 220 -16.85 -10.72 8.49
CA ASP A 220 -18.13 -10.77 9.18
C ASP A 220 -19.06 -9.65 8.67
N ARG A 221 -20.37 -9.95 8.54
CA ARG A 221 -21.36 -9.07 7.91
C ARG A 221 -21.35 -7.65 8.50
N GLU A 222 -21.38 -7.54 9.83
CA GLU A 222 -21.38 -6.24 10.53
C GLU A 222 -20.10 -5.43 10.27
N VAL A 223 -18.95 -6.10 10.19
CA VAL A 223 -17.67 -5.48 9.85
C VAL A 223 -17.66 -5.01 8.39
N ALA A 224 -18.19 -5.82 7.47
CA ALA A 224 -18.34 -5.47 6.07
C ALA A 224 -19.28 -4.26 5.89
N ASP A 225 -20.45 -4.27 6.52
CA ASP A 225 -21.43 -3.17 6.51
C ASP A 225 -20.81 -1.87 7.05
N GLY A 226 -20.09 -1.93 8.18
CA GLY A 226 -19.39 -0.77 8.75
C GLY A 226 -18.29 -0.20 7.83
N VAL A 227 -17.52 -1.05 7.16
CA VAL A 227 -16.50 -0.63 6.18
C VAL A 227 -17.13 0.00 4.94
N ILE A 228 -18.23 -0.56 4.44
CA ILE A 228 -18.98 -0.03 3.29
C ILE A 228 -19.56 1.34 3.64
N ALA A 229 -20.27 1.46 4.76
CA ALA A 229 -20.84 2.73 5.21
C ALA A 229 -19.76 3.83 5.37
N ALA A 230 -18.61 3.50 5.95
CA ALA A 230 -17.50 4.45 6.10
C ALA A 230 -16.89 4.89 4.75
N ARG A 231 -16.84 4.00 3.74
CA ARG A 231 -16.41 4.36 2.38
C ARG A 231 -17.43 5.25 1.68
N LEU A 232 -18.73 4.90 1.74
CA LEU A 232 -19.81 5.68 1.14
C LEU A 232 -19.90 7.08 1.75
N GLU A 233 -19.71 7.22 3.07
CA GLU A 233 -19.64 8.54 3.73
C GLU A 233 -18.49 9.38 3.17
N ARG A 234 -17.30 8.80 3.02
CA ARG A 234 -16.12 9.47 2.45
C ARG A 234 -16.31 9.90 0.99
N GLN A 235 -17.05 9.12 0.20
CA GLN A 235 -17.33 9.48 -1.20
C GLN A 235 -18.10 10.79 -1.37
N LYS A 236 -18.81 11.25 -0.33
CA LYS A 236 -19.47 12.57 -0.34
C LYS A 236 -18.50 13.75 -0.46
N LEU A 237 -17.20 13.54 -0.21
CA LEU A 237 -16.14 14.54 -0.38
C LEU A 237 -15.70 14.74 -1.84
N LEU A 238 -16.12 13.87 -2.77
CA LEU A 238 -15.87 14.06 -4.19
C LEU A 238 -16.69 15.24 -4.74
N GLY A 239 -16.06 16.12 -5.52
CA GLY A 239 -16.71 17.31 -6.07
C GLY A 239 -16.90 18.47 -5.08
N GLN A 240 -16.44 18.36 -3.84
CA GLN A 240 -16.48 19.46 -2.88
C GLN A 240 -15.35 20.48 -3.13
N SER A 241 -15.69 21.77 -3.06
CA SER A 241 -14.71 22.86 -3.15
C SER A 241 -13.66 22.75 -2.05
N GLY A 242 -12.37 22.84 -2.41
CA GLY A 242 -11.24 22.76 -1.47
C GLY A 242 -10.56 21.39 -1.40
N HIS A 243 -11.20 20.32 -1.89
CA HIS A 243 -10.59 18.99 -1.96
C HIS A 243 -10.34 18.57 -3.41
N ARG A 244 -9.09 18.25 -3.73
CA ARG A 244 -8.65 17.71 -5.02
C ARG A 244 -8.34 16.23 -4.88
N TRP A 245 -8.74 15.44 -5.86
CA TRP A 245 -8.55 13.99 -5.90
C TRP A 245 -7.84 13.62 -7.19
N THR A 246 -6.70 12.94 -7.12
CA THR A 246 -6.04 12.38 -8.30
C THR A 246 -5.91 10.86 -8.12
N GLN A 247 -6.55 10.10 -8.99
CA GLN A 247 -6.71 8.66 -8.81
C GLN A 247 -6.12 7.95 -10.04
N LEU A 248 -5.06 7.17 -9.83
CA LEU A 248 -4.39 6.38 -10.84
C LEU A 248 -4.76 4.90 -10.71
N VAL A 249 -5.27 4.33 -11.80
CA VAL A 249 -5.59 2.91 -11.92
C VAL A 249 -4.85 2.31 -13.10
N THR A 250 -4.44 1.04 -12.98
CA THR A 250 -3.92 0.29 -14.13
C THR A 250 -5.06 -0.40 -14.87
N ALA A 251 -4.84 -0.73 -16.14
CA ALA A 251 -5.71 -1.67 -16.84
C ALA A 251 -5.86 -3.02 -16.09
N GLY A 252 -4.85 -3.45 -15.33
CA GLY A 252 -4.93 -4.66 -14.49
C GLY A 252 -6.00 -4.57 -13.40
N ALA A 253 -6.10 -3.41 -12.73
CA ALA A 253 -7.14 -3.15 -11.72
C ALA A 253 -8.56 -3.09 -12.30
N LEU A 254 -8.68 -2.76 -13.59
CA LEU A 254 -9.95 -2.72 -14.32
C LEU A 254 -10.33 -4.08 -14.93
N LEU A 255 -9.36 -4.97 -15.19
CA LEU A 255 -9.57 -6.30 -15.79
C LEU A 255 -9.75 -7.42 -14.74
N TRP A 256 -9.45 -7.15 -13.47
CA TRP A 256 -9.79 -8.06 -12.37
C TRP A 256 -11.30 -8.03 -12.10
N CYS A 257 -12.01 -9.03 -12.64
CA CYS A 257 -13.46 -9.13 -12.52
C CYS A 257 -13.89 -9.36 -11.05
N ALA A 258 -14.39 -8.31 -10.41
CA ALA A 258 -14.93 -8.39 -9.05
C ALA A 258 -16.39 -8.87 -9.10
N GLY A 259 -16.60 -10.14 -8.75
CA GLY A 259 -17.93 -10.75 -8.67
C GLY A 259 -18.48 -11.13 -10.05
N SER A 260 -18.98 -10.16 -10.81
CA SER A 260 -19.62 -10.39 -12.10
C SER A 260 -19.30 -9.31 -13.13
N ALA A 261 -19.49 -9.64 -14.42
CA ALA A 261 -19.36 -8.65 -15.50
C ALA A 261 -20.32 -7.46 -15.30
N ALA A 262 -21.56 -7.69 -14.84
CA ALA A 262 -22.51 -6.63 -14.52
C ALA A 262 -22.00 -5.68 -13.41
N THR A 263 -21.38 -6.24 -12.35
CA THR A 263 -20.72 -5.47 -11.28
C THR A 263 -19.59 -4.60 -11.83
N MET A 264 -18.80 -5.12 -12.78
CA MET A 264 -17.73 -4.37 -13.42
C MET A 264 -18.24 -3.26 -14.35
N VAL A 265 -19.33 -3.49 -15.09
CA VAL A 265 -19.98 -2.45 -15.92
C VAL A 265 -20.49 -1.29 -15.05
N GLU A 266 -21.26 -1.60 -14.00
CA GLU A 266 -21.74 -0.62 -13.01
C GLU A 266 -20.57 0.18 -12.41
N GLN A 267 -19.51 -0.53 -12.02
CA GLN A 267 -18.33 0.06 -11.42
C GLN A 267 -17.57 0.98 -12.39
N ILE A 268 -17.41 0.62 -13.66
CA ILE A 268 -16.68 1.44 -14.62
C ILE A 268 -17.52 2.64 -15.07
N ASP A 269 -18.83 2.47 -15.27
CA ASP A 269 -19.75 3.58 -15.53
C ASP A 269 -19.69 4.62 -14.38
N ARG A 270 -19.67 4.16 -13.12
CA ARG A 270 -19.48 5.03 -11.95
C ARG A 270 -18.14 5.79 -11.98
N ILE A 271 -17.04 5.17 -12.41
CA ILE A 271 -15.74 5.86 -12.55
C ILE A 271 -15.82 6.94 -13.64
N ILE A 272 -16.47 6.66 -14.77
CA ILE A 272 -16.65 7.62 -15.86
C ILE A 272 -17.47 8.83 -15.39
N GLU A 273 -18.53 8.63 -14.60
CA GLU A 273 -19.28 9.71 -13.96
C GLU A 273 -18.41 10.55 -13.02
N ILE A 274 -17.70 9.91 -12.09
CA ILE A 274 -16.84 10.61 -11.12
C ILE A 274 -15.74 11.41 -11.83
N SER A 275 -15.23 10.94 -12.98
CA SER A 275 -14.22 11.65 -13.80
C SER A 275 -14.68 12.99 -14.38
N ARG A 276 -15.97 13.35 -14.21
CA ARG A 276 -16.57 14.62 -14.65
C ARG A 276 -16.81 15.60 -13.49
N LEU A 277 -16.54 15.21 -12.24
CA LEU A 277 -16.69 16.08 -11.08
C LEU A 277 -15.50 17.05 -10.97
N ASP A 278 -15.78 18.29 -10.58
CA ASP A 278 -14.75 19.29 -10.30
C ASP A 278 -13.80 18.82 -9.19
N GLY A 279 -12.52 19.17 -9.34
CA GLY A 279 -11.46 18.73 -8.42
C GLY A 279 -11.07 17.26 -8.55
N VAL A 280 -11.76 16.43 -9.35
CA VAL A 280 -11.45 15.01 -9.52
C VAL A 280 -10.73 14.74 -10.84
N ARG A 281 -9.57 14.10 -10.77
CA ARG A 281 -8.76 13.64 -11.90
C ARG A 281 -8.59 12.13 -11.80
N ILE A 282 -8.99 11.40 -12.85
CA ILE A 282 -8.79 9.96 -12.95
C ILE A 282 -7.90 9.66 -14.15
N GLY A 283 -6.81 8.94 -13.91
CA GLY A 283 -5.85 8.52 -14.93
C GLY A 283 -5.84 6.99 -15.05
N VAL A 284 -5.92 6.48 -16.28
CA VAL A 284 -5.78 5.05 -16.57
C VAL A 284 -4.41 4.80 -17.17
N ILE A 285 -3.61 3.91 -16.57
CA ILE A 285 -2.37 3.42 -17.16
C ILE A 285 -2.71 2.25 -18.08
N PRO A 286 -2.58 2.37 -19.42
CA PRO A 286 -3.02 1.35 -20.35
C PRO A 286 -2.23 0.05 -20.23
N ALA A 287 -2.85 -1.07 -20.61
CA ALA A 287 -2.15 -2.33 -20.76
C ALA A 287 -1.02 -2.17 -21.79
N ARG A 288 0.17 -2.70 -21.47
CA ARG A 288 1.38 -2.65 -22.32
C ARG A 288 2.00 -1.27 -22.56
N ARG A 289 1.57 -0.21 -21.86
CA ARG A 289 2.35 1.05 -21.80
C ARG A 289 3.78 0.72 -21.29
N PRO A 290 4.85 1.15 -21.98
CA PRO A 290 6.21 0.99 -21.47
C PRO A 290 6.40 1.79 -20.17
N MET A 291 6.87 1.12 -19.12
CA MET A 291 7.08 1.73 -17.79
C MET A 291 8.55 1.61 -17.38
N THR A 292 9.07 2.65 -16.73
CA THR A 292 10.39 2.67 -16.08
C THR A 292 10.30 2.51 -14.56
N VAL A 293 9.10 2.70 -13.99
CA VAL A 293 8.82 2.61 -12.55
C VAL A 293 7.79 1.52 -12.26
N PHE A 294 7.98 0.79 -11.16
CA PHE A 294 7.18 -0.39 -10.81
C PHE A 294 6.86 -0.40 -9.31
N PRO A 295 5.80 0.29 -8.87
CA PRO A 295 5.34 0.25 -7.48
C PRO A 295 4.84 -1.15 -7.10
N LEU A 296 5.34 -1.71 -6.01
CA LEU A 296 5.01 -3.07 -5.54
C LEU A 296 3.64 -3.18 -4.88
N HIS A 297 3.05 -2.04 -4.47
CA HIS A 297 1.79 -1.95 -3.74
C HIS A 297 1.08 -0.62 -4.05
N GLY A 298 -0.24 -0.58 -3.84
CA GLY A 298 -0.99 0.67 -3.87
C GLY A 298 -0.66 1.57 -2.67
N PHE A 299 -0.78 2.88 -2.87
CA PHE A 299 -0.51 3.89 -1.84
C PHE A 299 -1.39 5.13 -2.05
N ASP A 300 -1.63 5.84 -0.96
CA ASP A 300 -2.33 7.13 -0.92
C ASP A 300 -1.37 8.21 -0.43
N LEU A 301 -1.23 9.30 -1.18
CA LEU A 301 -0.41 10.47 -0.90
C LEU A 301 -1.31 11.64 -0.50
N TYR A 302 -0.94 12.34 0.58
CA TYR A 302 -1.73 13.41 1.19
C TYR A 302 -0.88 14.68 1.27
N ASP A 303 -1.26 15.71 0.50
CA ASP A 303 -0.59 17.03 0.40
C ASP A 303 0.94 16.96 0.21
N GLU A 304 1.49 15.90 -0.38
CA GLU A 304 2.95 15.62 -0.43
C GLU A 304 3.64 15.61 0.96
N ARG A 305 2.86 15.41 2.03
CA ARG A 305 3.28 15.46 3.44
C ARG A 305 3.18 14.11 4.15
N ALA A 306 2.29 13.23 3.69
CA ALA A 306 2.15 11.88 4.22
C ALA A 306 1.84 10.88 3.11
N VAL A 307 2.33 9.65 3.27
CA VAL A 307 1.95 8.49 2.45
C VAL A 307 1.34 7.43 3.36
N ILE A 308 0.24 6.83 2.92
CA ILE A 308 -0.42 5.70 3.56
C ILE A 308 -0.31 4.49 2.64
N VAL A 309 0.19 3.37 3.17
CA VAL A 309 0.32 2.10 2.43
C VAL A 309 -0.48 1.02 3.15
N GLY A 310 -1.53 0.51 2.51
CA GLY A 310 -2.34 -0.59 3.02
C GLY A 310 -1.77 -1.95 2.60
N THR A 311 -1.55 -2.84 3.57
CA THR A 311 -1.27 -4.26 3.32
C THR A 311 -2.47 -5.13 3.74
N LEU A 312 -2.37 -6.45 3.55
CA LEU A 312 -3.41 -7.39 3.98
C LEU A 312 -3.68 -7.31 5.50
N ALA A 313 -2.63 -7.34 6.33
CA ALA A 313 -2.76 -7.39 7.79
C ALA A 313 -2.69 -6.01 8.47
N THR A 314 -2.02 -5.04 7.85
CA THR A 314 -1.57 -3.82 8.52
C THR A 314 -1.57 -2.62 7.58
N THR A 315 -1.61 -1.41 8.13
CA THR A 315 -1.44 -0.17 7.37
C THR A 315 -0.23 0.58 7.92
N ALA A 316 0.57 1.12 7.00
CA ALA A 316 1.69 2.00 7.29
C ALA A 316 1.31 3.46 7.06
N VAL A 317 1.83 4.35 7.90
CA VAL A 317 1.84 5.80 7.67
C VAL A 317 3.29 6.27 7.66
N ILE A 318 3.69 6.93 6.57
CA ILE A 318 5.02 7.45 6.30
C ILE A 318 4.91 8.98 6.25
N THR A 319 5.69 9.68 7.07
CA THR A 319 5.72 11.15 7.12
C THR A 319 7.14 11.72 7.11
N GLU A 320 8.15 10.88 6.86
CA GLU A 320 9.53 11.32 6.70
C GLU A 320 9.70 11.90 5.29
N SER A 321 10.19 13.14 5.18
CA SER A 321 10.14 13.88 3.92
C SER A 321 10.98 13.25 2.81
N ALA A 322 12.04 12.51 3.17
CA ALA A 322 12.81 11.73 2.19
C ALA A 322 11.97 10.59 1.56
N ASP A 323 11.28 9.83 2.39
CA ASP A 323 10.47 8.67 1.94
C ASP A 323 9.18 9.11 1.25
N VAL A 324 8.59 10.23 1.67
CA VAL A 324 7.43 10.83 0.99
C VAL A 324 7.81 11.29 -0.43
N ARG A 325 8.96 11.96 -0.61
CA ARG A 325 9.43 12.37 -1.96
C ARG A 325 9.59 11.19 -2.91
N LEU A 326 10.11 10.04 -2.46
CA LEU A 326 10.19 8.83 -3.30
C LEU A 326 8.82 8.40 -3.85
N HIS A 327 7.74 8.63 -3.09
CA HIS A 327 6.37 8.36 -3.56
C HIS A 327 5.80 9.47 -4.44
N VAL A 328 6.20 10.74 -4.24
CA VAL A 328 5.87 11.85 -5.14
C VAL A 328 6.50 11.65 -6.52
N ASP A 329 7.79 11.31 -6.57
CA ASP A 329 8.53 11.04 -7.80
C ASP A 329 7.91 9.83 -8.54
N MET A 330 7.62 8.75 -7.80
CA MET A 330 6.91 7.57 -8.30
C MET A 330 5.53 7.93 -8.87
N PHE A 331 4.72 8.70 -8.14
CA PHE A 331 3.39 9.11 -8.57
C PHE A 331 3.41 10.03 -9.81
N THR A 332 4.44 10.86 -9.92
CA THR A 332 4.66 11.74 -11.08
C THR A 332 4.95 10.89 -12.33
N ALA A 333 5.91 9.97 -12.27
CA ALA A 333 6.22 9.06 -13.38
C ALA A 333 5.03 8.15 -13.77
N LEU A 334 4.21 7.73 -12.80
CA LEU A 334 2.97 6.99 -13.05
C LEU A 334 1.89 7.87 -13.72
N SER A 335 1.82 9.16 -13.35
CA SER A 335 0.90 10.13 -13.95
C SER A 335 1.27 10.45 -15.40
N GLU A 336 2.54 10.63 -15.71
CA GLU A 336 3.03 10.85 -17.09
C GLU A 336 2.68 9.69 -18.04
N ALA A 337 2.60 8.47 -17.50
CA ALA A 337 2.20 7.27 -18.23
C ALA A 337 0.68 7.07 -18.35
N ALA A 338 -0.13 7.81 -17.59
CA ALA A 338 -1.58 7.62 -17.51
C ALA A 338 -2.35 8.50 -18.52
N ASP A 339 -3.37 7.93 -19.16
CA ASP A 339 -4.31 8.68 -19.98
C ASP A 339 -5.41 9.28 -19.08
N PHE A 340 -5.57 10.60 -19.13
CA PHE A 340 -6.56 11.37 -18.38
C PHE A 340 -7.67 11.92 -19.30
N GLY A 341 -8.71 12.52 -18.70
CA GLY A 341 -9.75 13.25 -19.44
C GLY A 341 -10.49 12.35 -20.42
N ASP A 342 -10.64 12.78 -21.67
CA ASP A 342 -11.31 11.98 -22.71
C ASP A 342 -10.55 10.71 -23.09
N GLY A 343 -9.21 10.74 -23.08
CA GLY A 343 -8.40 9.53 -23.31
C GLY A 343 -8.61 8.49 -22.19
N GLY A 344 -8.57 8.93 -20.93
CA GLY A 344 -8.88 8.08 -19.79
C GLY A 344 -10.32 7.53 -19.81
N ARG A 345 -11.30 8.36 -20.18
CA ARG A 345 -12.70 7.93 -20.36
C ARG A 345 -12.88 6.94 -21.50
N ALA A 346 -12.17 7.10 -22.63
CA ALA A 346 -12.19 6.15 -23.74
C ALA A 346 -11.62 4.79 -23.31
N ALA A 347 -10.48 4.78 -22.60
CA ALA A 347 -9.90 3.55 -22.05
C ALA A 347 -10.82 2.84 -21.04
N LEU A 348 -11.55 3.60 -20.20
CA LEU A 348 -12.59 3.04 -19.31
C LEU A 348 -13.75 2.44 -20.13
N ALA A 349 -14.25 3.15 -21.12
CA ALA A 349 -15.35 2.69 -21.97
C ALA A 349 -15.00 1.41 -22.74
N GLU A 350 -13.77 1.29 -23.27
CA GLU A 350 -13.30 0.07 -23.95
C GLU A 350 -13.35 -1.17 -23.02
N VAL A 351 -12.84 -1.06 -21.78
CA VAL A 351 -12.90 -2.18 -20.81
C VAL A 351 -14.34 -2.50 -20.42
N ARG A 352 -15.17 -1.48 -20.23
CA ARG A 352 -16.58 -1.60 -19.86
C ARG A 352 -17.39 -2.31 -20.95
N ASP A 353 -17.20 -1.94 -22.21
CA ASP A 353 -17.89 -2.58 -23.34
C ASP A 353 -17.40 -4.03 -23.56
N GLY A 354 -16.16 -4.35 -23.20
CA GLY A 354 -15.68 -5.74 -23.07
C GLY A 354 -16.52 -6.56 -22.08
N TYR A 355 -16.76 -6.04 -20.86
CA TYR A 355 -17.65 -6.71 -19.90
C TYR A 355 -19.11 -6.78 -20.36
N VAL A 356 -19.61 -5.78 -21.10
CA VAL A 356 -20.95 -5.84 -21.71
C VAL A 356 -21.04 -6.95 -22.76
N ALA A 357 -19.97 -7.22 -23.51
CA ALA A 357 -19.91 -8.32 -24.47
C ALA A 357 -19.86 -9.69 -23.77
N ASP A 358 -19.05 -9.83 -22.71
CA ASP A 358 -18.91 -11.07 -21.93
C ASP A 358 -20.17 -11.42 -21.09
N ALA A 359 -21.08 -10.46 -20.90
CA ALA A 359 -22.34 -10.63 -20.17
C ALA A 359 -23.53 -11.09 -21.05
N ARG A 360 -23.32 -11.31 -22.36
CA ARG A 360 -24.34 -11.71 -23.36
C ARG A 360 -24.18 -13.16 -23.82
#